data_AF-A0A1H9Q4I1-F1
#
_entry.id   AF-A0A1H9Q4I1-F1
#
_cell.length_a   1.000
_cell.length_b   1.000
_cell.length_c   1.000
_cell.angle_alpha   90.00
_cell.angle_beta   90.00
_cell.angle_gamma   90.00
#
_symmetry.space_group_name_H-M   'P 1'
#
loop_
_entity.id
_entity.type
_entity.pdbx_description
1 polymer ?
#
loop_
_entity_poly.entity_id
_entity_poly.type
_entity_poly.pdbx_seq_one_letter_code
_entity_poly.pdbx_strand_id
1 'polypeptide(L)'
;MKKDSIIFDFQMVRATGLRYCIYKYLGAHGYFHDIPDEKYLNKLHKYFYGKEMDFANPKTFTERLQWLKVNHHDPLLTKMVDKYEVKKYVSDKKQLKINGRNCYRCAEYAVI
;
A
#
# COMPACT_ATOMS: atom_id res chain seq x y z
N MET A 1 15.43 -9.53 -33.99
CA MET A 1 14.21 -9.13 -33.26
C MET A 1 13.90 -7.68 -33.58
N LYS A 2 12.67 -7.41 -33.99
CA LYS A 2 12.20 -6.19 -34.66
C LYS A 2 12.21 -5.01 -33.67
N LYS A 3 13.07 -4.00 -33.92
CA LYS A 3 13.14 -2.75 -33.12
C LYS A 3 11.94 -1.82 -33.34
N ASP A 4 11.03 -2.20 -34.24
CA ASP A 4 9.95 -1.33 -34.72
C ASP A 4 8.60 -1.54 -34.01
N SER A 5 8.50 -2.51 -33.07
CA SER A 5 7.26 -2.69 -32.28
C SER A 5 7.11 -1.63 -31.17
N ILE A 6 8.23 -1.11 -30.66
CA ILE A 6 8.23 -0.21 -29.48
C ILE A 6 7.67 1.18 -29.83
N ILE A 7 7.80 1.60 -31.09
CA ILE A 7 7.37 2.92 -31.57
C ILE A 7 5.84 2.96 -31.78
N PHE A 8 5.23 1.85 -32.19
CA PHE A 8 3.77 1.74 -32.34
C PHE A 8 3.04 1.63 -30.99
N ASP A 9 3.68 1.04 -29.96
CA ASP A 9 3.12 0.98 -28.60
C ASP A 9 3.10 2.35 -27.91
N PHE A 10 4.08 3.22 -28.20
CA PHE A 10 4.18 4.54 -27.58
C PHE A 10 3.06 5.51 -28.00
N GLN A 11 2.48 5.32 -29.20
CA GLN A 11 1.31 6.09 -29.66
C GLN A 11 0.02 5.72 -28.91
N MET A 12 -0.14 4.45 -28.50
CA MET A 12 -1.30 3.99 -27.71
C MET A 12 -1.33 4.56 -26.27
N VAL A 13 -0.16 4.84 -25.68
CA VAL A 13 -0.02 5.35 -24.29
C VAL A 13 -0.62 6.75 -24.08
N ARG A 14 -0.73 7.55 -25.15
CA ARG A 14 -1.28 8.92 -25.05
C ARG A 14 -2.81 8.98 -25.08
N ALA A 15 -3.50 7.96 -25.62
CA ALA A 15 -4.94 8.01 -25.91
C ALA A 15 -5.84 7.33 -24.85
N THR A 16 -5.28 6.52 -23.96
CA THR A 16 -6.03 5.73 -22.96
C THR A 16 -5.33 5.87 -21.60
N GLY A 17 -6.05 5.71 -20.48
CA GLY A 17 -5.52 5.77 -19.11
C GLY A 17 -4.44 4.73 -18.75
N LEU A 18 -3.72 4.18 -19.73
CA LEU A 18 -2.72 3.13 -19.63
C LEU A 18 -1.40 3.55 -18.97
N ARG A 19 -1.17 4.85 -18.70
CA ARG A 19 0.05 5.32 -18.01
C ARG A 19 0.26 4.63 -16.66
N TYR A 20 -0.82 4.43 -15.91
CA TYR A 20 -0.78 3.70 -14.64
C TYR A 20 -0.37 2.23 -14.85
N CYS A 21 -1.01 1.55 -15.80
CA CYS A 21 -0.77 0.14 -16.09
C CYS A 21 0.66 -0.13 -16.56
N ILE A 22 1.19 0.71 -17.46
CA ILE A 22 2.55 0.57 -17.99
C ILE A 22 3.57 0.85 -16.89
N TYR A 23 3.38 1.92 -16.11
CA TYR A 23 4.29 2.24 -15.02
C TYR A 23 4.30 1.15 -13.93
N LYS A 24 3.15 0.53 -13.65
CA LYS A 24 3.07 -0.63 -12.77
C LYS A 24 3.76 -1.87 -13.36
N TYR A 25 3.56 -2.14 -14.65
CA TYR A 25 4.22 -3.24 -15.35
C TYR A 25 5.74 -3.10 -15.31
N LEU A 26 6.27 -1.90 -15.59
CA LEU A 26 7.70 -1.61 -15.52
C LEU A 26 8.25 -1.78 -14.09
N GLY A 27 7.49 -1.38 -13.07
CA GLY A 27 7.88 -1.59 -11.67
C GLY A 27 7.96 -3.08 -11.30
N ALA A 28 7.02 -3.89 -11.77
CA ALA A 28 7.06 -5.34 -11.53
C ALA A 28 8.26 -6.03 -12.20
N HIS A 29 8.82 -5.45 -13.27
CA HIS A 29 10.00 -5.95 -13.97
C HIS A 29 11.32 -5.38 -13.42
N GLY A 30 11.28 -4.62 -12.32
CA GLY A 30 12.49 -4.14 -11.64
C GLY A 30 13.12 -2.89 -12.25
N TYR A 31 12.45 -2.16 -13.15
CA TYR A 31 13.03 -0.96 -13.75
C TYR A 31 13.19 0.23 -12.76
N PHE A 32 12.67 0.14 -11.54
CA PHE A 32 12.66 1.24 -10.57
C PHE A 32 13.38 0.93 -9.25
N HIS A 33 14.37 0.03 -9.25
CA HIS A 33 15.14 -0.31 -8.04
C HIS A 33 15.90 0.88 -7.43
N ASP A 34 16.36 1.82 -8.26
CA ASP A 34 17.16 2.98 -7.81
C ASP A 34 16.32 4.19 -7.37
N ILE A 35 14.98 4.10 -7.50
CA ILE A 35 14.07 5.22 -7.19
C ILE A 35 13.55 5.03 -5.76
N PRO A 36 13.57 6.08 -4.91
CA PRO A 36 12.98 5.99 -3.58
C PRO A 36 11.46 5.76 -3.67
N ASP A 37 10.94 4.93 -2.76
CA ASP A 37 9.53 4.48 -2.76
C ASP A 37 8.52 5.63 -2.79
N GLU A 38 8.84 6.74 -2.10
CA GLU A 38 8.04 7.97 -2.10
C GLU A 38 7.80 8.50 -3.51
N LYS A 39 8.87 8.63 -4.31
CA LYS A 39 8.79 9.17 -5.67
C LYS A 39 8.03 8.23 -6.58
N TYR A 40 8.24 6.93 -6.43
CA TYR A 40 7.52 5.90 -7.18
C TYR A 40 6.01 5.95 -6.90
N LEU A 41 5.62 5.97 -5.63
CA LEU A 41 4.21 6.03 -5.21
C LEU A 41 3.53 7.35 -5.59
N ASN A 42 4.23 8.48 -5.52
CA ASN A 42 3.69 9.77 -5.97
C ASN A 42 3.35 9.72 -7.47
N LYS A 43 4.24 9.12 -8.28
CA LYS A 43 4.03 8.98 -9.72
C LYS A 43 2.83 8.09 -10.05
N LEU A 44 2.70 6.96 -9.36
CA LEU A 44 1.53 6.08 -9.48
C LEU A 44 0.23 6.80 -9.08
N HIS A 45 0.25 7.52 -7.96
CA HIS A 45 -0.89 8.29 -7.48
C HIS A 45 -1.31 9.36 -8.50
N LYS A 46 -0.34 10.07 -9.08
CA LYS A 46 -0.56 11.04 -10.15
C LYS A 46 -1.18 10.41 -11.40
N TYR A 47 -0.75 9.22 -11.80
CA TYR A 47 -1.32 8.56 -12.98
C TYR A 47 -2.75 8.07 -12.76
N PHE A 48 -3.11 7.71 -11.53
CA PHE A 48 -4.46 7.23 -11.21
C PHE A 48 -5.45 8.37 -10.92
N TYR A 49 -5.06 9.34 -10.07
CA TYR A 49 -5.92 10.43 -9.62
C TYR A 49 -5.71 11.75 -10.38
N GLY A 50 -4.67 11.86 -11.21
CA GLY A 50 -4.32 13.09 -11.92
C GLY A 50 -3.63 14.15 -11.06
N LYS A 51 -3.46 13.91 -9.75
CA LYS A 51 -2.91 14.87 -8.78
C LYS A 51 -1.66 14.33 -8.08
N GLU A 52 -0.66 15.19 -7.95
CA GLU A 52 0.51 14.91 -7.11
C GLU A 52 0.15 15.00 -5.63
N MET A 53 0.69 14.06 -4.86
CA MET A 53 0.51 14.00 -3.42
C MET A 53 1.68 14.69 -2.73
N ASP A 54 1.37 15.39 -1.65
CA ASP A 54 2.36 15.92 -0.72
C ASP A 54 2.51 14.97 0.48
N PHE A 55 3.71 14.42 0.67
CA PHE A 55 4.03 13.56 1.81
C PHE A 55 4.27 14.34 3.11
N ALA A 56 4.56 15.65 3.04
CA ALA A 56 4.78 16.47 4.23
C ALA A 56 3.47 16.78 4.96
N ASN A 57 2.36 16.97 4.21
CA ASN A 57 1.07 17.29 4.78
C ASN A 57 -0.11 16.66 4.00
N PRO A 58 -0.37 15.35 4.18
CA PRO A 58 -1.45 14.66 3.49
C PRO A 58 -2.83 15.10 4.02
N LYS A 59 -3.71 15.60 3.14
CA LYS A 59 -5.01 16.18 3.55
C LYS A 59 -6.14 15.16 3.44
N THR A 60 -6.21 14.45 2.33
CA THR A 60 -7.28 13.48 2.06
C THR A 60 -6.99 12.13 2.71
N PHE A 61 -8.03 11.31 2.86
CA PHE A 61 -7.89 9.94 3.40
C PHE A 61 -6.96 9.09 2.51
N THR A 62 -7.11 9.19 1.20
CA THR A 62 -6.27 8.46 0.24
C THR A 62 -4.80 8.85 0.34
N GLU A 63 -4.51 10.15 0.45
CA GLU A 63 -3.13 10.63 0.60
C GLU A 63 -2.53 10.14 1.93
N ARG A 64 -3.30 10.19 3.01
CA ARG A 64 -2.89 9.63 4.32
C ARG A 64 -2.59 8.13 4.23
N LEU A 65 -3.41 7.38 3.50
CA LEU A 65 -3.21 5.94 3.30
C LEU A 65 -1.93 5.65 2.51
N GLN A 66 -1.60 6.44 1.49
CA GLN A 66 -0.34 6.27 0.75
C GLN A 66 0.88 6.67 1.59
N TRP A 67 0.76 7.70 2.42
CA TRP A 67 1.81 8.08 3.38
C TRP A 67 2.11 6.94 4.37
N LEU A 68 1.06 6.28 4.89
CA LEU A 68 1.17 5.13 5.78
C LEU A 68 2.00 4.00 5.16
N LYS A 69 1.87 3.73 3.84
CA LYS A 69 2.63 2.65 3.18
C LYS A 69 4.14 2.86 3.20
N VAL A 70 4.59 4.11 3.17
CA VAL A 70 6.01 4.45 3.15
C VAL A 70 6.58 4.59 4.55
N ASN A 71 5.82 5.18 5.47
CA ASN A 71 6.37 5.58 6.76
C ASN A 71 6.06 4.58 7.88
N HIS A 72 5.05 3.74 7.73
CA HIS A 72 4.58 2.89 8.82
C HIS A 72 5.10 1.44 8.69
N HIS A 73 6.29 1.22 9.23
CA HIS A 73 6.91 -0.11 9.34
C HIS A 73 7.02 -0.55 10.81
N ASP A 74 5.89 -0.97 11.38
CA ASP A 74 5.87 -1.56 12.73
C ASP A 74 5.98 -3.09 12.63
N PRO A 75 7.02 -3.74 13.19
CA PRO A 75 7.16 -5.20 13.20
C PRO A 75 6.01 -5.91 13.93
N LEU A 76 5.26 -5.20 14.79
CA LEU A 76 4.08 -5.74 15.44
C LEU A 76 2.96 -6.03 14.43
N LEU A 77 2.84 -5.26 13.34
CA LEU A 77 1.83 -5.49 12.31
C LEU A 77 1.97 -6.87 11.67
N THR A 78 3.20 -7.35 11.47
CA THR A 78 3.45 -8.71 10.94
C THR A 78 2.85 -9.77 11.84
N LYS A 79 3.03 -9.63 13.16
CA LYS A 79 2.43 -10.54 14.16
C LYS A 79 0.92 -10.39 14.26
N MET A 80 0.38 -9.22 13.93
CA MET A 80 -1.06 -8.95 13.94
C MET A 80 -1.81 -9.51 12.72
N VAL A 81 -1.13 -9.73 11.60
CA VAL A 81 -1.74 -10.33 10.39
C VAL A 81 -1.89 -11.85 10.54
N ASP A 82 -1.00 -12.50 11.28
CA ASP A 82 -1.08 -13.95 11.51
C ASP A 82 -2.14 -14.29 12.58
N LYS A 83 -3.22 -14.96 12.17
CA LYS A 83 -4.34 -15.33 13.04
C LYS A 83 -3.92 -16.20 14.25
N TYR A 84 -2.90 -17.03 14.12
CA TYR A 84 -2.45 -17.90 15.21
C TYR A 84 -1.53 -17.14 16.16
N GLU A 85 -0.62 -16.32 15.65
CA GLU A 85 0.26 -15.48 16.47
C GLU A 85 -0.53 -14.42 17.25
N VAL A 86 -1.55 -13.81 16.63
CA VAL A 86 -2.47 -12.88 17.31
C VAL A 86 -3.10 -13.52 18.53
N LYS A 87 -3.59 -14.77 18.41
CA LYS A 87 -4.25 -15.45 19.53
C LYS A 87 -3.28 -15.68 20.69
N LYS A 88 -2.02 -16.01 20.41
CA LYS A 88 -0.96 -16.12 21.43
C LYS A 88 -0.70 -14.77 22.07
N TYR A 89 -0.43 -13.74 21.27
CA TYR A 89 -0.18 -12.37 21.73
C TYR A 89 -1.31 -11.80 22.60
N VAL A 90 -2.58 -12.01 22.21
CA VAL A 90 -3.75 -11.58 23.01
C VAL A 90 -3.86 -12.40 24.29
N SER A 91 -3.58 -13.70 24.25
CA SER A 91 -3.61 -14.56 25.45
C SER A 91 -2.53 -14.16 26.45
N ASP A 92 -1.34 -13.81 25.96
CA ASP A 92 -0.21 -13.33 26.79
C ASP A 92 -0.50 -11.95 27.38
N LYS A 93 -1.19 -11.08 26.63
CA LYS A 93 -1.60 -9.73 27.07
C LYS A 93 -2.89 -9.68 27.90
N LYS A 94 -3.54 -10.80 28.20
CA LYS A 94 -4.77 -10.84 29.02
C LYS A 94 -4.49 -10.46 30.48
N GLN A 95 -4.39 -9.15 30.75
CA GLN A 95 -4.81 -8.50 32.00
C GLN A 95 -5.35 -7.08 31.74
N LEU A 96 -6.21 -6.89 30.75
CA LEU A 96 -7.07 -5.70 30.69
C LEU A 96 -8.53 -6.12 30.89
N LYS A 97 -8.89 -6.28 32.18
CA LYS A 97 -10.28 -6.40 32.61
C LYS A 97 -10.89 -5.00 32.55
N ILE A 98 -11.71 -4.72 31.55
CA ILE A 98 -12.61 -3.56 31.58
C ILE A 98 -13.99 -4.09 31.99
N ASN A 99 -14.43 -3.77 33.22
CA ASN A 99 -15.78 -4.00 33.75
C ASN A 99 -16.29 -5.46 33.70
N GLY A 100 -15.49 -6.42 34.18
CA GLY A 100 -15.99 -7.75 34.60
C GLY A 100 -16.64 -8.63 33.52
N ARG A 101 -16.65 -8.20 32.25
CA ARG A 101 -17.13 -9.00 31.11
C ARG A 101 -15.94 -9.38 30.26
N ASN A 102 -15.81 -10.66 29.95
CA ASN A 102 -14.85 -11.10 28.94
C ASN A 102 -15.30 -10.53 27.58
N CYS A 103 -14.69 -9.43 27.17
CA CYS A 103 -14.99 -8.78 25.91
C CYS A 103 -14.29 -9.54 24.78
N TYR A 104 -14.81 -10.71 24.40
CA TYR A 104 -14.39 -11.40 23.17
C TYR A 104 -14.91 -10.71 21.90
N ARG A 105 -15.82 -9.73 22.06
CA ARG A 105 -16.42 -8.98 20.95
C ARG A 105 -15.45 -8.02 20.24
N CYS A 106 -14.25 -7.81 20.79
CA CYS A 106 -13.17 -7.05 20.14
C CYS A 106 -12.29 -7.92 19.23
N ALA A 107 -12.37 -9.26 19.33
CA ALA A 107 -11.56 -10.19 18.53
C ALA A 107 -12.28 -10.68 17.26
N GLU A 108 -13.60 -10.46 17.14
CA GLU A 108 -14.39 -10.91 15.98
C GLU A 108 -14.37 -9.92 14.80
N TYR A 109 -13.95 -8.66 14.99
CA TYR A 109 -13.85 -7.66 13.91
C TYR A 109 -12.41 -7.44 13.40
N ALA A 110 -11.50 -8.38 13.68
CA ALA A 110 -10.12 -8.36 13.19
C ALA A 110 -9.82 -9.41 12.12
N VAL A 111 -10.86 -10.13 11.64
CA VAL A 111 -10.74 -11.10 10.55
C VAL A 111 -11.91 -10.85 9.58
N ILE A 112 -11.71 -9.91 8.65
CA ILE A 112 -12.41 -9.95 7.35
C ILE A 112 -11.68 -10.98 6.50
#